data_AF-A0A955KY72-F1
#
_entry.id   AF-A0A955KY72-F1
#
_cell.length_a   1.000
_cell.length_b   1.000
_cell.length_c   1.000
_cell.angle_alpha   90.00
_cell.angle_beta   90.00
_cell.angle_gamma   90.00
#
_symmetry.space_group_name_H-M   'P 1'
#
loop_
_entity.id
_entity.type
_entity.pdbx_description
1 polymer ?
#
loop_
_entity_poly.entity_id
_entity_poly.type
_entity_poly.pdbx_seq_one_letter_code
_entity_poly.pdbx_strand_id
1 'polypeptide(L)' 'MAEEVEKTLLSECFFGLFSRSVILPENLEYTKIAAEMQDNLLTIRIPKIILPSKTVPITKK' A
#
# COMPACT_ATOMS: atom_id res chain seq x y z
N MET A 1 -38.01 3.20 -6.14
CA MET A 1 -37.65 2.83 -7.52
C MET A 1 -36.70 1.65 -7.39
N ALA A 2 -37.17 0.44 -7.69
CA ALA A 2 -36.36 -0.77 -7.55
C ALA A 2 -35.41 -0.84 -8.75
N GLU A 3 -34.12 -0.84 -8.48
CA GLU A 3 -33.07 -1.00 -9.49
C GLU A 3 -32.98 -2.49 -9.82
N GLU A 4 -33.43 -2.90 -11.01
CA GLU A 4 -33.28 -4.27 -11.49
C GLU A 4 -31.81 -4.49 -11.86
N VAL A 5 -31.08 -5.20 -10.99
CA VAL A 5 -29.71 -5.64 -11.26
C VAL A 5 -29.76 -6.73 -12.32
N GLU A 6 -29.33 -6.40 -13.53
CA GLU A 6 -29.14 -7.34 -14.63
C GLU A 6 -28.27 -8.51 -14.16
N LYS A 7 -28.85 -9.72 -14.12
CA LYS A 7 -28.16 -10.94 -13.67
C LYS A 7 -27.06 -11.29 -14.67
N THR A 8 -25.84 -10.91 -14.35
CA THR A 8 -24.65 -11.35 -15.08
C THR A 8 -24.50 -12.87 -14.96
N LEU A 9 -24.47 -13.57 -16.10
CA LEU A 9 -24.41 -15.04 -16.12
C LEU A 9 -23.05 -15.59 -15.63
N LEU A 10 -21.98 -14.78 -15.72
CA LEU A 10 -20.61 -15.07 -15.28
C LEU A 10 -19.91 -13.76 -14.86
N SER A 11 -19.42 -13.68 -13.62
CA SER A 11 -18.69 -12.52 -13.09
C SER A 11 -17.25 -12.92 -12.78
N GLU A 12 -16.36 -12.76 -13.75
CA GLU A 12 -14.93 -13.10 -13.60
C GLU A 12 -14.09 -11.94 -13.05
N CYS A 13 -14.55 -10.71 -13.26
CA CYS A 13 -13.84 -9.51 -12.83
C CYS A 13 -14.42 -8.96 -11.52
N PHE A 14 -13.54 -8.50 -10.63
CA PHE A 14 -13.94 -7.79 -9.43
C PHE A 14 -14.23 -6.32 -9.75
N PHE A 15 -15.42 -5.88 -9.41
CA PHE A 15 -15.84 -4.48 -9.52
C PHE A 15 -16.35 -4.00 -8.15
N GLY A 16 -16.01 -2.78 -7.78
CA GLY A 16 -16.43 -2.17 -6.52
C GLY A 16 -15.34 -1.32 -5.88
N LEU A 17 -15.67 -0.79 -4.71
CA LEU A 17 -14.73 0.00 -3.91
C LEU A 17 -13.60 -0.90 -3.40
N PHE A 18 -12.38 -0.40 -3.44
CA PHE A 18 -11.21 -1.08 -2.87
C PHE A 18 -10.52 -0.18 -1.84
N SER A 19 -10.03 -0.78 -0.77
CA SER A 19 -9.22 -0.12 0.25
C SER A 19 -8.21 -1.11 0.81
N ARG A 20 -6.97 -0.67 0.99
CA ARG A 20 -5.87 -1.47 1.54
C ARG A 20 -5.06 -0.60 2.50
N SER A 21 -4.59 -1.22 3.57
CA SER A 21 -3.68 -0.60 4.53
C SER A 21 -2.44 -1.47 4.68
N VAL A 22 -1.28 -0.84 4.76
CA VAL A 22 0.02 -1.49 4.93
C VAL A 22 0.78 -0.81 6.06
N ILE A 23 1.45 -1.59 6.91
CA ILE A 23 2.29 -1.06 7.99
C ILE A 23 3.67 -0.78 7.40
N LEU A 24 4.13 0.45 7.55
CA LEU A 24 5.42 0.91 7.05
C LEU A 24 6.48 0.91 8.15
N PRO A 25 7.76 0.69 7.81
CA PRO A 25 8.86 0.87 8.74
C PRO A 25 9.03 2.35 9.13
N GLU A 26 9.69 2.60 10.27
CA GLU A 26 9.89 3.95 10.81
C GLU A 26 10.79 4.84 9.94
N ASN A 27 11.70 4.24 9.16
CA ASN A 27 12.77 4.94 8.48
C ASN A 27 12.37 5.43 7.07
N LEU A 28 11.28 6.18 6.97
CA LEU A 28 10.74 6.69 5.70
C LEU A 28 10.56 8.19 5.71
N GLU A 29 10.79 8.83 4.56
CA GLU A 29 10.60 10.26 4.37
C GLU A 29 9.17 10.55 3.87
N TYR A 30 8.24 10.70 4.81
CA TYR A 30 6.81 10.85 4.52
C TYR A 30 6.49 12.12 3.71
N THR A 31 7.32 13.15 3.80
CA THR A 31 7.10 14.42 3.07
C THR A 31 7.36 14.31 1.57
N LYS A 32 8.07 13.26 1.12
CA LYS A 32 8.48 13.06 -0.28
C LYS A 32 7.82 11.85 -0.93
N ILE A 33 6.68 11.42 -0.40
CA ILE A 33 5.88 10.36 -1.03
C ILE A 33 5.36 10.87 -2.37
N ALA A 34 5.53 10.05 -3.41
CA ALA A 34 4.99 10.31 -4.74
C ALA A 34 4.16 9.11 -5.19
N ALA A 35 3.08 9.37 -5.93
CA ALA A 35 2.23 8.34 -6.51
C ALA A 35 1.97 8.63 -7.98
N GLU A 36 1.91 7.57 -8.78
CA GLU A 36 1.56 7.63 -10.21
C GLU A 36 0.66 6.45 -10.57
N MET A 37 -0.20 6.66 -11.57
CA MET A 37 -1.02 5.61 -12.15
C MET A 37 -0.65 5.53 -13.64
N GLN A 38 -0.14 4.38 -14.06
CA GLN A 38 0.21 4.12 -15.46
C GLN A 38 -0.12 2.66 -15.78
N ASP A 39 -0.70 2.41 -16.95
CA ASP A 39 -1.02 1.05 -17.44
C ASP A 39 -1.79 0.19 -16.42
N ASN A 40 -2.77 0.79 -15.74
CA ASN A 40 -3.59 0.19 -14.67
C ASN A 40 -2.80 -0.24 -13.41
N LEU A 41 -1.58 0.28 -13.23
CA LEU A 41 -0.75 0.04 -12.06
C LEU A 41 -0.60 1.31 -11.23
N LEU A 42 -1.10 1.27 -10.00
CA LEU A 42 -0.82 2.29 -8.99
C LEU A 42 0.56 2.05 -8.40
N THR A 43 1.51 2.94 -8.68
CA THR A 43 2.86 2.90 -8.11
C THR A 43 2.99 3.99 -7.05
N ILE A 44 3.36 3.61 -5.83
CA ILE A 44 3.60 4.54 -4.71
C ILE A 44 5.09 4.44 -4.34
N ARG A 45 5.83 5.54 -4.51
CA ARG A 45 7.25 5.65 -4.19
C ARG A 45 7.42 6.35 -2.85
N ILE A 46 8.01 5.63 -1.89
CA ILE A 46 8.28 6.15 -0.54
C ILE A 46 9.80 6.09 -0.28
N PRO A 47 10.49 7.23 -0.23
CA PRO A 47 11.94 7.25 0.01
C PRO A 47 12.29 6.76 1.42
N LYS A 48 13.38 5.99 1.54
CA LYS A 48 13.93 5.56 2.82
C LYS A 48 14.88 6.60 3.39
N ILE A 49 14.80 6.81 4.70
CA ILE A 49 15.81 7.52 5.48
C ILE A 49 16.91 6.52 5.86
N ILE A 50 18.15 6.87 5.57
CA ILE A 50 19.32 6.08 5.97
C ILE A 50 19.65 6.44 7.41
N LEU A 51 19.36 5.51 8.33
CA LEU A 51 19.75 5.64 9.73
C LEU A 51 21.08 4.92 9.95
N PRO A 52 22.02 5.49 10.73
CA PRO A 52 23.24 4.80 11.10
C PRO A 52 22.89 3.58 11.97
N SER A 53 23.46 2.41 11.64
CA SER A 53 23.28 1.21 12.45
C SER A 53 23.97 1.37 13.81
N LYS A 54 23.25 1.08 14.89
CA LYS A 54 23.81 1.07 16.24
C LYS A 54 23.85 -0.36 16.77
N THR A 55 25.05 -0.85 17.09
CA THR A 55 25.22 -2.15 17.76
C THR A 55 24.82 -2.00 19.22
N VAL A 56 23.84 -2.79 19.65
CA VAL A 56 23.42 -2.87 21.05
C VAL A 56 24.17 -4.04 21.71
N PRO A 57 25.06 -3.80 22.69
CA PRO A 57 25.77 -4.89 23.36
C PRO A 57 24.81 -5.73 24.21
N ILE A 58 24.94 -7.05 24.13
CA ILE A 58 24.17 -7.98 24.98
C ILE A 58 25.02 -8.32 26.20
N THR A 59 24.62 -7.86 27.38
CA THR A 59 25.15 -8.34 28.65
C THR A 59 24.41 -9.61 29.07
N LYS A 60 25.14 -10.72 29.24
CA LYS A 60 24.61 -11.93 29.86
C LYS A 60 24.61 -11.73 31.38
N LYS A 61 23.47 -12.02 32.02
CA LYS A 61 23.35 -12.12 33.49
C LYS A 61 23.98 -13.40 33.99
#